data_AF-A0A368BPR3-F1
#
_entry.id   AF-A0A368BPR3-F1
#
_cell.length_a   1.000
_cell.length_b   1.000
_cell.length_c   1.000
_cell.angle_alpha   90.00
_cell.angle_beta   90.00
_cell.angle_gamma   90.00
#
_symmetry.space_group_name_H-M   'P 1'
#
loop_
_entity.id
_entity.type
_entity.pdbx_description
1 polymer ?
#
loop_
_entity_poly.entity_id
_entity_poly.type
_entity_poly.pdbx_seq_one_letter_code
_entity_poly.pdbx_strand_id
1 'polypeptide(L)'
;MRNIFLIVSVFFYTGLFFADHHGEKMKQKVGMENRAMMARLKLDLAELKGPPSVAEFAEKKVERLSNLDLLIASGKYDGMRLRRLEMLRNKIANEEIPGQEAINQRYEERLKKANKKLQQNNNRQEKARKQKRKYRKKD
;
A
#
# COMPACT_ATOMS: atom_id res chain seq x y z
N MET A 1 12.14 31.26 49.74
CA MET A 1 10.94 30.47 49.34
C MET A 1 10.70 30.49 47.81
N ARG A 2 11.75 30.45 46.96
CA ARG A 2 11.59 30.43 45.49
C ARG A 2 12.02 29.11 44.83
N ASN A 3 12.66 28.21 45.59
CA ASN A 3 13.24 26.97 45.05
C ASN A 3 12.38 25.72 45.28
N ILE A 4 11.32 25.80 46.10
CA ILE A 4 10.40 24.68 46.35
C ILE A 4 9.39 24.54 45.19
N PHE A 5 9.00 25.64 44.56
CA PHE A 5 8.09 25.63 43.40
C PHE A 5 8.70 24.97 42.15
N LEU A 6 10.04 24.96 42.03
CA LEU A 6 10.72 24.33 40.89
C LEU A 6 10.79 22.80 40.99
N ILE A 7 10.70 22.23 42.19
CA ILE A 7 10.81 20.77 42.38
C ILE A 7 9.46 20.09 42.12
N VAL A 8 8.34 20.77 42.41
CA VAL A 8 6.99 20.24 42.16
C VAL A 8 6.62 20.29 40.66
N SER A 9 7.14 21.25 39.89
CA SER A 9 6.88 21.31 38.44
C SER A 9 7.57 20.20 37.65
N VAL A 10 8.69 19.65 38.11
CA VAL A 10 9.39 18.56 37.40
C VAL A 10 8.63 17.23 37.51
N PHE A 11 7.96 16.98 38.64
CA PHE A 11 7.16 15.75 38.81
C PHE A 11 5.84 15.76 38.02
N PHE A 12 5.25 16.93 37.73
CA PHE A 12 4.05 17.02 36.91
C PHE A 12 4.32 16.76 35.41
N TYR A 13 5.53 17.10 34.92
CA TYR A 13 5.89 16.88 33.52
C TYR A 13 6.29 15.42 33.21
N THR A 14 6.80 14.66 34.18
CA THR A 14 7.17 13.25 33.95
C THR A 14 5.96 12.30 33.92
N GLY A 15 4.85 12.65 34.60
CA GLY A 15 3.62 11.84 34.61
C GLY A 15 2.86 11.83 33.27
N LEU A 16 2.92 12.91 32.50
CA LEU A 16 2.22 13.04 31.21
C LEU A 16 2.95 12.33 30.05
N PHE A 17 4.26 12.12 30.15
CA PHE A 17 5.03 11.43 29.09
C PHE A 17 4.84 9.90 29.07
N PHE A 18 4.43 9.29 30.17
CA PHE A 18 4.20 7.85 30.23
C PHE A 18 2.80 7.39 29.80
N ALA A 19 1.80 8.29 29.78
CA ALA A 19 0.43 7.95 29.40
C ALA A 19 0.23 7.86 27.87
N ASP A 20 0.95 8.66 27.07
CA ASP A 20 0.68 8.79 25.64
C ASP A 20 1.34 7.69 24.77
N HIS A 21 2.40 7.05 25.27
CA HIS A 21 3.11 5.99 24.54
C HIS A 21 2.36 4.64 24.46
N HIS A 22 1.27 4.47 25.19
CA HIS A 22 0.41 3.28 25.10
C HIS A 22 -0.69 3.41 24.03
N GLY A 23 -1.13 4.63 23.71
CA GLY A 23 -2.18 4.91 22.72
C GLY A 23 -1.75 4.72 21.27
N GLU A 24 -0.53 5.14 20.91
CA GLU A 24 0.01 5.00 19.55
C GLU A 24 0.16 3.53 19.13
N LYS A 25 0.62 2.67 20.04
CA LYS A 25 0.82 1.24 19.77
C LYS A 25 -0.50 0.50 19.54
N MET A 26 -1.60 0.94 20.17
CA MET A 26 -2.95 0.43 19.92
C MET A 26 -3.48 0.90 18.57
N LYS A 27 -3.40 2.21 18.27
CA LYS A 27 -3.84 2.78 16.97
C LYS A 27 -3.09 2.18 15.78
N GLN A 28 -1.78 1.93 15.93
CA GLN A 28 -0.96 1.33 14.89
C GLN A 28 -1.30 -0.15 14.63
N LYS A 29 -1.65 -0.93 15.67
CA LYS A 29 -2.11 -2.32 15.51
C LYS A 29 -3.45 -2.41 14.81
N VAL A 30 -4.44 -1.60 15.22
CA VAL A 30 -5.76 -1.52 14.56
C VAL A 30 -5.59 -1.08 13.10
N GLY A 31 -4.71 -0.10 12.84
CA GLY A 31 -4.36 0.31 11.48
C GLY A 31 -3.71 -0.79 10.62
N MET A 32 -2.89 -1.67 11.20
CA MET A 32 -2.28 -2.80 10.47
C MET A 32 -3.27 -3.94 10.21
N GLU A 33 -4.16 -4.26 11.16
CA GLU A 33 -5.20 -5.27 10.99
C GLU A 33 -6.23 -4.85 9.93
N ASN A 34 -6.64 -3.58 9.95
CA ASN A 34 -7.53 -3.01 8.92
C ASN A 34 -6.91 -3.07 7.51
N ARG A 35 -5.60 -2.83 7.39
CA ARG A 35 -4.89 -2.95 6.10
C ARG A 35 -4.84 -4.39 5.60
N ALA A 36 -4.61 -5.36 6.48
CA ALA A 36 -4.59 -6.78 6.12
C ALA A 36 -5.98 -7.26 5.69
N MET A 37 -7.03 -6.85 6.40
CA MET A 37 -8.42 -7.12 6.05
C MET A 37 -8.79 -6.50 4.69
N MET A 38 -8.48 -5.22 4.47
CA MET A 38 -8.75 -4.56 3.19
C MET A 38 -8.01 -5.23 2.03
N ALA A 39 -6.78 -5.69 2.25
CA ALA A 39 -6.01 -6.37 1.23
C ALA A 39 -6.57 -7.77 0.88
N ARG A 40 -7.17 -8.48 1.85
CA ARG A 40 -7.94 -9.71 1.60
C ARG A 40 -9.20 -9.40 0.80
N LEU A 41 -10.00 -8.43 1.22
CA LEU A 41 -11.21 -8.02 0.50
C LEU A 41 -10.92 -7.61 -0.95
N LYS A 42 -9.81 -6.91 -1.21
CA LYS A 42 -9.38 -6.57 -2.57
C LYS A 42 -8.98 -7.79 -3.39
N LEU A 43 -8.40 -8.80 -2.77
CA LEU A 43 -8.04 -10.05 -3.42
C LEU A 43 -9.31 -10.85 -3.75
N ASP A 44 -10.21 -11.01 -2.79
CA ASP A 44 -11.49 -11.72 -2.96
C ASP A 44 -12.34 -11.04 -4.04
N LEU A 45 -12.39 -9.70 -4.04
CA LEU A 45 -13.06 -8.92 -5.07
C LEU A 45 -12.41 -9.10 -6.44
N ALA A 46 -11.07 -9.19 -6.48
CA ALA A 46 -10.37 -9.44 -7.74
C ALA A 46 -10.69 -10.83 -8.27
N GLU A 47 -10.70 -11.86 -7.42
CA GLU A 47 -11.10 -13.23 -7.76
C GLU A 47 -12.54 -13.29 -8.29
N LEU A 48 -13.47 -12.59 -7.63
CA LEU A 48 -14.87 -12.53 -8.06
C LEU A 48 -15.04 -11.85 -9.42
N LYS A 49 -14.25 -10.80 -9.69
CA LYS A 49 -14.32 -10.05 -10.95
C LYS A 49 -13.72 -10.82 -12.14
N GLY A 50 -12.81 -11.77 -11.89
CA GLY A 50 -12.13 -12.53 -12.92
C GLY A 50 -11.10 -11.73 -13.74
N PRO A 51 -10.44 -12.39 -14.71
CA PRO A 51 -9.49 -11.73 -15.61
C PRO A 51 -10.23 -10.76 -16.56
N PRO A 52 -9.61 -9.60 -16.89
CA PRO A 52 -10.19 -8.69 -17.86
C PRO A 52 -10.21 -9.30 -19.26
N SER A 53 -11.15 -8.87 -20.09
CA SER A 53 -11.19 -9.26 -21.51
C SER A 53 -10.14 -8.52 -22.35
N VAL A 54 -9.82 -9.05 -23.54
CA VAL A 54 -8.97 -8.35 -24.52
C VAL A 54 -9.55 -6.97 -24.88
N ALA A 55 -10.88 -6.87 -25.04
CA ALA A 55 -11.56 -5.61 -25.32
C ALA A 55 -11.37 -4.59 -24.20
N GLU A 56 -11.59 -4.98 -22.94
CA GLU A 56 -11.32 -4.10 -21.79
C GLU A 56 -9.86 -3.67 -21.70
N PHE A 57 -8.93 -4.55 -22.11
CA PHE A 57 -7.51 -4.20 -22.13
C PHE A 57 -7.19 -3.18 -23.23
N ALA A 58 -7.84 -3.31 -24.40
CA ALA A 58 -7.75 -2.35 -25.49
C ALA A 58 -8.32 -0.98 -25.08
N GLU A 59 -9.50 -0.95 -24.47
CA GLU A 59 -10.11 0.27 -23.94
C GLU A 59 -9.20 0.96 -22.93
N LYS A 60 -8.65 0.21 -21.97
CA LYS A 60 -7.68 0.75 -20.99
C LYS A 60 -6.39 1.25 -21.62
N LYS A 61 -6.01 0.73 -22.79
CA LYS A 61 -4.86 1.23 -23.56
C LYS A 61 -5.20 2.59 -24.17
N VAL A 62 -6.37 2.70 -24.81
CA VAL A 62 -6.87 3.94 -25.40
C VAL A 62 -7.02 5.04 -24.35
N GLU A 63 -7.65 4.73 -23.20
CA GLU A 63 -7.82 5.68 -22.09
C GLU A 63 -6.47 6.18 -21.54
N ARG A 64 -5.48 5.28 -21.42
CA ARG A 64 -4.13 5.67 -21.00
C ARG A 64 -3.47 6.61 -21.99
N LEU A 65 -3.62 6.34 -23.29
CA LEU A 65 -3.10 7.21 -24.34
C LEU A 65 -3.78 8.59 -24.33
N SER A 66 -5.11 8.63 -24.23
CA SER A 66 -5.84 9.91 -24.16
C SER A 66 -5.43 10.73 -22.94
N ASN A 67 -5.25 10.10 -21.79
CA ASN A 67 -4.80 10.79 -20.58
C ASN A 67 -3.38 11.34 -20.74
N LEU A 68 -2.47 10.60 -21.39
CA LEU A 68 -1.13 11.11 -21.70
C LEU A 68 -1.16 12.26 -22.69
N ASP A 69 -2.02 12.18 -23.71
CA ASP A 69 -2.20 13.25 -24.69
C ASP A 69 -2.70 14.53 -24.02
N LEU A 70 -3.64 14.42 -23.09
CA LEU A 70 -4.09 15.56 -22.28
C LEU A 70 -2.97 16.13 -21.41
N LEU A 71 -2.13 15.29 -20.78
CA LEU A 71 -1.01 15.75 -19.96
C LEU A 71 0.05 16.47 -20.81
N ILE A 72 0.36 15.94 -21.99
CA ILE A 72 1.29 16.55 -22.94
C ILE A 72 0.73 17.89 -23.44
N ALA A 73 -0.53 17.89 -23.88
CA ALA A 73 -1.22 19.08 -24.39
C ALA A 73 -1.46 20.16 -23.31
N SER A 74 -1.42 19.79 -22.03
CA SER A 74 -1.63 20.74 -20.92
C SER A 74 -0.58 21.85 -20.84
N GLY A 75 0.57 21.69 -21.49
CA GLY A 75 1.69 22.65 -21.46
C GLY A 75 2.36 22.79 -20.08
N LYS A 76 1.93 22.01 -19.07
CA LYS A 76 2.45 22.08 -17.70
C LYS A 76 3.83 21.43 -17.53
N TYR A 77 4.26 20.64 -18.51
CA TYR A 77 5.49 19.86 -18.45
C TYR A 77 6.44 20.31 -19.57
N ASP A 78 7.71 20.45 -19.23
CA ASP A 78 8.77 20.90 -20.13
C ASP A 78 10.01 19.99 -20.05
N GLY A 79 10.93 20.22 -21.00
CA GLY A 79 12.23 19.56 -21.07
C GLY A 79 12.19 18.05 -20.87
N MET A 80 12.92 17.56 -19.87
CA MET A 80 13.04 16.13 -19.59
C MET A 80 11.74 15.47 -19.11
N ARG A 81 10.82 16.23 -18.49
CA ARG A 81 9.54 15.68 -18.02
C ARG A 81 8.60 15.45 -19.20
N LEU A 82 8.50 16.42 -20.10
CA LEU A 82 7.74 16.29 -21.34
C LEU A 82 8.25 15.11 -22.18
N ARG A 83 9.57 15.04 -22.39
CA ARG A 83 10.20 13.95 -23.14
C ARG A 83 9.88 12.57 -22.55
N ARG A 84 9.81 12.44 -21.22
CA ARG A 84 9.41 11.18 -20.57
C ARG A 84 7.95 10.82 -20.85
N LEU A 85 7.04 11.80 -20.86
CA LEU A 85 5.63 11.58 -21.19
C LEU A 85 5.49 11.12 -22.65
N GLU A 86 6.17 11.75 -23.58
CA GLU A 86 6.18 11.37 -25.00
C GLU A 86 6.75 9.96 -25.22
N MET A 87 7.87 9.64 -24.56
CA MET A 87 8.44 8.28 -24.61
C MET A 87 7.46 7.23 -24.05
N LEU A 88 6.79 7.54 -22.94
CA LEU A 88 5.80 6.65 -22.35
C LEU A 88 4.60 6.45 -23.27
N ARG A 89 4.10 7.54 -23.86
CA ARG A 89 3.01 7.52 -24.84
C ARG A 89 3.37 6.63 -26.03
N ASN A 90 4.53 6.84 -26.63
CA ASN A 90 4.99 6.05 -27.78
C ASN A 90 5.18 4.57 -27.43
N LYS A 91 5.73 4.29 -26.24
CA LYS A 91 5.86 2.92 -25.75
C LYS A 91 4.50 2.23 -25.64
N ILE A 92 3.51 2.90 -25.05
CA ILE A 92 2.15 2.34 -24.91
C ILE A 92 1.50 2.20 -26.28
N ALA A 93 1.61 3.19 -27.16
CA ALA A 93 1.02 3.14 -28.50
C ALA A 93 1.51 1.91 -29.28
N ASN A 94 2.81 1.65 -29.23
CA ASN A 94 3.47 0.55 -29.93
C ASN A 94 3.40 -0.81 -29.21
N GLU A 95 2.90 -0.86 -27.97
CA GLU A 95 2.76 -2.11 -27.24
C GLU A 95 1.60 -2.95 -27.82
N GLU A 96 1.88 -4.17 -28.24
CA GLU A 96 0.85 -5.09 -28.72
C GLU A 96 -0.12 -5.48 -27.59
N ILE A 97 -1.39 -5.64 -27.95
CA ILE A 97 -2.40 -6.08 -26.98
C ILE A 97 -2.20 -7.58 -26.77
N PRO A 98 -1.95 -8.03 -25.53
CA PRO A 98 -1.75 -9.45 -25.27
C PRO A 98 -3.04 -10.23 -25.54
N GLY A 99 -2.90 -11.46 -26.04
CA GLY A 99 -4.03 -12.38 -26.21
C GLY A 99 -4.67 -12.78 -24.87
N GLN A 100 -5.89 -13.31 -24.92
CA GLN A 100 -6.68 -13.65 -23.72
C GLN A 100 -5.95 -14.65 -22.81
N GLU A 101 -5.26 -15.64 -23.37
CA GLU A 101 -4.47 -16.61 -22.59
C GLU A 101 -3.37 -15.94 -21.79
N ALA A 102 -2.61 -15.04 -22.41
CA ALA A 102 -1.56 -14.28 -21.74
C ALA A 102 -2.14 -13.35 -20.66
N ILE A 103 -3.33 -12.78 -20.88
CA ILE A 103 -4.04 -11.98 -19.88
C ILE A 103 -4.43 -12.86 -18.68
N ASN A 104 -4.99 -14.05 -18.93
CA ASN A 104 -5.40 -14.98 -17.89
C ASN A 104 -4.20 -15.46 -17.06
N GLN A 105 -3.11 -15.86 -17.70
CA GLN A 105 -1.86 -16.25 -17.02
C GLN A 105 -1.32 -15.12 -16.14
N ARG A 106 -1.24 -13.89 -16.68
CA ARG A 106 -0.81 -12.72 -15.91
C ARG A 106 -1.71 -12.44 -14.72
N TYR A 107 -3.01 -12.67 -14.86
CA TYR A 107 -3.99 -12.49 -13.80
C TYR A 107 -3.82 -13.54 -12.68
N GLU A 108 -3.70 -14.81 -13.03
CA GLU A 108 -3.45 -15.90 -12.07
C GLU A 108 -2.12 -15.71 -11.32
N GLU A 109 -1.06 -15.32 -12.03
CA GLU A 109 0.22 -15.00 -11.39
C GLU A 109 0.10 -13.86 -10.37
N ARG A 110 -0.68 -12.82 -10.70
CA ARG A 110 -0.91 -11.69 -9.80
C ARG A 110 -1.65 -12.12 -8.55
N LEU A 111 -2.70 -12.93 -8.69
CA LEU A 111 -3.43 -13.50 -7.54
C LEU A 111 -2.51 -14.35 -6.68
N LYS A 112 -1.73 -15.26 -7.28
CA LYS A 112 -0.78 -16.11 -6.57
C LYS A 112 0.25 -15.29 -5.79
N LYS A 113 0.82 -14.25 -6.41
CA LYS A 113 1.79 -13.33 -5.76
C LYS A 113 1.13 -12.54 -4.63
N ALA A 114 -0.10 -12.04 -4.83
CA ALA A 114 -0.84 -11.31 -3.82
C ALA A 114 -1.17 -12.19 -2.60
N ASN A 115 -1.67 -13.41 -2.83
CA ASN A 115 -1.99 -14.36 -1.77
C ASN A 115 -0.73 -14.78 -0.98
N LYS A 116 0.37 -15.10 -1.68
CA LYS A 116 1.66 -15.40 -1.05
C LYS A 116 2.15 -14.24 -0.17
N LYS A 117 2.01 -12.99 -0.62
CA LYS A 117 2.41 -11.80 0.15
C LYS A 117 1.53 -11.63 1.40
N LEU A 118 0.22 -11.88 1.29
CA LEU A 118 -0.69 -11.86 2.45
C LEU A 118 -0.31 -12.92 3.49
N GLN A 119 -0.06 -14.16 3.05
CA GLN A 119 0.35 -15.24 3.94
C GLN A 119 1.70 -14.94 4.62
N GLN A 120 2.69 -14.44 3.89
CA GLN A 120 3.98 -14.05 4.46
C GLN A 120 3.83 -12.97 5.52
N ASN A 121 3.00 -11.97 5.28
CA ASN A 121 2.73 -10.90 6.24
C ASN A 121 2.04 -11.44 7.50
N ASN A 122 1.05 -12.32 7.35
CA ASN A 122 0.36 -12.95 8.48
C ASN A 122 1.35 -13.78 9.33
N ASN A 123 2.20 -14.58 8.68
CA ASN A 123 3.20 -15.40 9.36
C ASN A 123 4.23 -14.55 10.12
N ARG A 124 4.65 -13.41 9.55
CA ARG A 124 5.55 -12.46 10.23
C ARG A 124 4.89 -11.85 11.47
N GLN A 125 3.63 -11.43 11.35
CA GLN A 125 2.87 -10.90 12.48
C GLN A 125 2.64 -11.95 13.57
N GLU A 126 2.33 -13.18 13.19
CA GLU A 126 2.13 -14.28 14.13
C GLU A 126 3.42 -14.64 14.88
N LYS A 127 4.56 -14.71 14.19
CA LYS A 127 5.88 -14.89 14.82
C LYS A 127 6.19 -13.77 15.82
N ALA A 128 5.93 -12.51 15.45
CA ALA A 128 6.10 -11.37 16.35
C ALA A 128 5.18 -11.47 17.58
N ARG A 129 3.93 -11.93 17.42
CA ARG A 129 2.99 -12.16 18.54
C ARG A 129 3.48 -13.28 19.46
N LYS A 130 3.97 -14.40 18.90
CA LYS A 130 4.51 -15.54 19.66
C LYS A 130 5.75 -15.16 20.46
N GLN A 131 6.67 -14.38 19.87
CA GLN A 131 7.85 -13.87 20.58
C GLN A 131 7.44 -12.99 21.77
N LYS A 132 6.54 -12.01 21.58
CA LYS A 132 6.05 -11.15 22.67
C LYS A 132 5.41 -11.94 23.83
N ARG A 133 4.67 -13.00 23.52
CA ARG A 133 4.08 -13.90 24.54
C ARG A 133 5.14 -14.65 25.35
N LYS A 134 6.27 -15.03 24.73
CA LYS A 134 7.37 -15.72 25.43
C LYS A 134 8.10 -14.79 26.40
N TYR A 135 8.38 -13.55 26.00
CA TYR A 135 9.05 -12.58 26.87
C TYR A 135 8.18 -12.19 28.06
N ARG A 136 6.87 -11.99 27.88
CA ARG A 136 5.94 -11.65 28.97
C ARG A 136 5.74 -12.76 30.02
N LYS A 137 6.13 -14.01 29.75
CA LYS A 137 6.00 -15.13 30.70
C LYS A 137 7.26 -15.37 31.53
N LYS A 138 8.33 -14.60 31.30
CA LYS A 138 9.61 -14.70 32.03
C LYS A 138 9.80 -13.60 33.08
N ASP A 139 8.87 -12.65 33.13
CA ASP A 139 8.72 -11.63 34.17
C ASP A 139 7.61 -12.06 35.13
#